data_AF-F6H562-F1
#
_entry.id   AF-F6H562-F1
#
_cell.length_a   1.000
_cell.length_b   1.000
_cell.length_c   1.000
_cell.angle_alpha   90.00
_cell.angle_beta   90.00
_cell.angle_gamma   90.00
#
_symmetry.space_group_name_H-M   'P 1'
#
loop_
_entity.id
_entity.type
_entity.pdbx_description
1 polymer ?
#
loop_
_entity_poly.entity_id
_entity_poly.type
_entity_poly.pdbx_seq_one_letter_code
_entity_poly.pdbx_strand_id
1 'polypeptide(L)'
;MAQSSKTTEEDDCHGFPTLCPATFNIWYRVLHEENLAILNKLVSLVHSEKSRAGVQLGTVEELLIKLQKSANVLVSLVNMCRTQDKVAVHAMAVKYGGKFVDSFLKVFDFLQIHFQMHNELIIQLVKELQKATRTIQTLCSEAKGLKQTVITSKIPSTKRSMERFLFRVKALLHTSPSECTFWMGNLKHKDLMGQVVSSQAYMDHQNDNLDENPEEPIAEDQSTGDASEEDREL
;
A
#
# COMPACT_ATOMS: atom_id res chain seq x y z
N MET A 1 47.25 39.36 5.00
CA MET A 1 46.07 38.89 4.25
C MET A 1 45.47 37.73 5.00
N ALA A 2 44.15 37.78 5.16
CA ALA A 2 43.41 37.21 6.28
C ALA A 2 43.38 35.68 6.32
N GLN A 3 43.44 35.17 7.55
CA GLN A 3 43.11 33.82 7.96
C GLN A 3 41.81 33.90 8.76
N SER A 4 41.03 32.81 8.73
CA SER A 4 39.82 32.55 9.53
C SER A 4 38.50 33.15 9.01
N SER A 5 37.59 32.30 8.55
CA SER A 5 36.62 31.64 9.44
C SER A 5 35.74 30.69 8.61
N LYS A 6 35.86 29.38 8.88
CA LYS A 6 34.79 28.43 8.54
C LYS A 6 33.70 28.67 9.57
N THR A 7 32.61 29.31 9.15
CA THR A 7 31.36 29.28 9.89
C THR A 7 30.81 27.86 9.79
N THR A 8 31.05 27.05 10.82
CA THR A 8 30.17 25.94 11.15
C THR A 8 28.81 26.57 11.41
N GLU A 9 27.90 26.41 10.48
CA GLU A 9 26.47 26.60 10.75
C GLU A 9 26.13 25.61 11.86
N GLU A 10 26.00 26.13 13.07
CA GLU A 10 25.33 25.44 14.17
C GLU A 10 23.87 25.27 13.74
N ASP A 11 23.60 24.10 13.16
CA ASP A 11 22.25 23.60 12.96
C ASP A 11 21.63 23.44 14.35
N ASP A 12 20.96 24.49 14.82
CA ASP A 12 20.15 24.53 16.03
C ASP A 12 18.98 23.54 15.88
N CYS A 13 19.32 22.26 15.97
CA CYS A 13 18.38 21.17 15.92
C CYS A 13 17.76 21.04 17.31
N HIS A 14 16.66 21.74 17.54
CA HIS A 14 15.72 21.47 18.65
C HIS A 14 15.01 20.09 18.52
N GLY A 15 15.64 19.11 17.89
CA GLY A 15 15.08 17.82 17.50
C GLY A 15 15.45 16.65 18.43
N PHE A 16 15.07 15.44 18.02
CA PHE A 16 15.43 14.19 18.70
C PHE A 16 16.90 13.87 18.40
N PRO A 17 17.85 14.00 19.36
CA PRO A 17 19.29 13.97 19.07
C PRO A 17 19.77 12.61 18.52
N THR A 18 19.04 11.54 18.86
CA THR A 18 19.32 10.18 18.40
C THR A 18 18.70 9.85 17.05
N LEU A 19 17.91 10.74 16.43
CA LEU A 19 17.32 10.54 15.11
C LEU A 19 18.13 11.34 14.07
N CYS A 20 19.24 10.75 13.64
CA CYS A 20 20.15 11.35 12.66
C CYS A 20 20.35 10.40 11.47
N PRO A 21 21.01 10.83 10.38
CA PRO A 21 21.21 9.98 9.19
C PRO A 21 21.87 8.62 9.46
N ALA A 22 22.70 8.53 10.51
CA ALA A 22 23.39 7.30 10.92
C ALA A 22 22.45 6.29 11.63
N THR A 23 21.52 6.76 12.45
CA THR A 23 20.61 5.92 13.23
C THR A 23 19.26 5.70 12.55
N PHE A 24 18.93 6.48 11.52
CA PHE A 24 17.65 6.42 10.81
C PHE A 24 17.25 5.02 10.36
N ASN A 25 18.19 4.24 9.78
CA ASN A 25 17.91 2.88 9.31
C ASN A 25 17.53 1.92 10.44
N ILE A 26 18.05 2.15 11.66
CA ILE A 26 17.73 1.34 12.84
C ILE A 26 16.34 1.74 13.32
N TRP A 27 16.09 3.04 13.49
CA TRP A 27 14.79 3.57 13.89
C TRP A 27 13.66 3.12 12.96
N TYR A 28 13.87 3.23 11.65
CA TYR A 28 12.88 2.85 10.64
C TYR A 28 12.52 1.36 10.70
N ARG A 29 13.53 0.50 10.90
CA ARG A 29 13.33 -0.95 11.05
C ARG A 29 12.53 -1.28 12.30
N VAL A 30 12.91 -0.70 13.43
CA VAL A 30 12.24 -0.94 14.72
C VAL A 30 10.78 -0.52 14.64
N LEU A 31 10.47 0.61 14.01
CA LEU A 31 9.08 1.03 13.84
C LEU A 31 8.24 0.05 13.00
N HIS A 32 8.81 -0.51 11.93
CA HIS A 32 8.13 -1.56 11.17
C HIS A 32 7.90 -2.82 11.99
N GLU A 33 8.89 -3.23 12.79
CA GLU A 33 8.82 -4.41 13.65
C GLU A 33 7.77 -4.24 14.75
N GLU A 34 7.78 -3.10 15.44
CA GLU A 34 6.82 -2.79 16.49
C GLU A 34 5.40 -2.66 15.93
N ASN A 35 5.20 -1.98 14.80
CA ASN A 35 3.87 -1.89 14.19
C ASN A 35 3.34 -3.27 13.77
N LEU A 36 4.21 -4.13 13.23
CA LEU A 36 3.85 -5.51 12.91
C LEU A 36 3.54 -6.35 14.16
N ALA A 37 4.28 -6.15 15.26
CA ALA A 37 4.00 -6.81 16.53
C ALA A 37 2.65 -6.37 17.10
N ILE A 38 2.33 -5.07 17.03
CA ILE A 38 1.02 -4.52 17.42
C ILE A 38 -0.09 -5.15 16.57
N LEU A 39 0.06 -5.20 15.24
CA LEU A 39 -0.92 -5.83 14.37
C LEU A 39 -1.12 -7.31 14.72
N ASN A 40 -0.06 -8.08 14.96
CA ASN A 40 -0.18 -9.49 15.35
C ASN A 40 -0.92 -9.66 16.68
N LYS A 41 -0.70 -8.76 17.66
CA LYS A 41 -1.48 -8.75 18.91
C LYS A 41 -2.97 -8.48 18.63
N LEU A 42 -3.29 -7.52 17.77
CA LEU A 42 -4.68 -7.25 17.36
C LEU A 42 -5.32 -8.45 16.66
N VAL A 43 -4.56 -9.14 15.78
CA VAL A 43 -5.00 -10.39 15.14
C VAL A 43 -5.38 -11.42 16.22
N SER A 44 -4.53 -11.63 17.23
CA SER A 44 -4.82 -12.58 18.31
C SER A 44 -6.06 -12.20 19.12
N LEU A 45 -6.32 -10.91 19.35
CA LEU A 45 -7.52 -10.43 20.03
C LEU A 45 -8.78 -10.72 19.20
N VAL A 46 -8.75 -10.41 17.90
CA VAL A 46 -9.84 -10.69 16.95
C VAL A 46 -10.17 -12.18 16.90
N HIS A 47 -9.17 -13.06 16.92
CA HIS A 47 -9.40 -14.51 16.94
C HIS A 47 -9.98 -15.00 18.27
N SER A 48 -9.59 -14.37 19.38
CA SER A 48 -10.09 -14.71 20.72
C SER A 48 -11.55 -14.27 20.89
N GLU A 49 -11.94 -13.14 20.28
CA GLU A 49 -13.33 -12.68 20.26
C GLU A 49 -14.27 -13.64 19.54
N LYS A 50 -13.80 -14.30 18.46
CA LYS A 50 -14.58 -15.34 17.76
C LYS A 50 -15.05 -16.47 18.69
N SER A 51 -14.37 -16.69 19.82
CA SER A 51 -14.69 -17.73 20.79
C SER A 51 -15.65 -17.28 21.91
N ARG A 52 -15.93 -15.98 22.07
CA ARG A 52 -16.82 -15.45 23.12
C ARG A 52 -18.16 -15.05 22.51
N ALA A 53 -19.17 -15.89 22.70
CA ALA A 53 -20.55 -15.58 22.33
C ALA A 53 -21.09 -14.43 23.19
N GLY A 54 -21.19 -13.24 22.59
CA GLY A 54 -21.79 -12.04 23.21
C GLY A 54 -20.85 -10.85 23.17
N VAL A 55 -20.94 -10.03 22.12
CA VAL A 55 -20.08 -8.86 21.94
C VAL A 55 -20.86 -7.58 22.28
N GLN A 56 -20.26 -6.75 23.13
CA GLN A 56 -20.68 -5.35 23.28
C GLN A 56 -20.16 -4.56 22.07
N LEU A 57 -21.05 -3.86 21.37
CA LEU A 57 -20.78 -3.10 20.15
C LEU A 57 -19.54 -2.17 20.26
N GLY A 58 -19.27 -1.62 21.45
CA GLY A 58 -18.11 -0.76 21.71
C GLY A 58 -16.75 -1.44 21.54
N THR A 59 -16.65 -2.76 21.68
CA THR A 59 -15.35 -3.47 21.56
C THR A 59 -14.92 -3.64 20.11
N VAL A 60 -15.87 -3.84 19.18
CA VAL A 60 -15.60 -4.02 17.74
C VAL A 60 -15.08 -2.72 17.12
N GLU A 61 -15.75 -1.61 17.40
CA GLU A 61 -15.35 -0.29 16.90
C GLU A 61 -13.94 0.08 17.38
N GLU A 62 -13.65 -0.16 18.66
CA GLU A 62 -12.29 0.04 19.18
C GLU A 62 -11.22 -0.78 18.44
N LEU A 63 -11.51 -2.04 18.11
CA LEU A 63 -10.59 -2.90 17.36
C LEU A 63 -10.40 -2.40 15.93
N LEU A 64 -11.47 -1.99 15.25
CA LEU A 64 -11.40 -1.38 13.91
C LEU A 64 -10.56 -0.10 13.92
N ILE A 65 -10.74 0.76 14.93
CA ILE A 65 -9.93 1.97 15.11
C ILE A 65 -8.46 1.62 15.36
N LYS A 66 -8.17 0.61 16.19
CA LYS A 66 -6.79 0.16 16.45
C LYS A 66 -6.14 -0.42 15.19
N LEU A 67 -6.88 -1.20 14.39
CA LEU A 67 -6.43 -1.70 13.10
C LEU A 67 -6.13 -0.54 12.12
N GLN A 68 -7.01 0.45 12.06
CA GLN A 68 -6.85 1.63 11.21
C GLN A 68 -5.61 2.44 11.61
N LYS A 69 -5.38 2.66 12.91
CA LYS A 69 -4.18 3.31 13.41
C LYS A 69 -2.90 2.56 12.99
N SER A 70 -2.90 1.23 13.10
CA SER A 70 -1.75 0.41 12.66
C SER A 70 -1.53 0.49 11.14
N ALA A 71 -2.61 0.52 10.35
CA ALA A 71 -2.52 0.73 8.90
C ALA A 71 -1.96 2.13 8.55
N ASN A 72 -2.42 3.18 9.24
CA ASN A 72 -1.92 4.54 9.06
C ASN A 72 -0.42 4.67 9.39
N VAL A 73 0.05 3.98 10.43
CA VAL A 73 1.50 3.91 10.74
C VAL A 73 2.26 3.28 9.57
N LEU A 74 1.77 2.18 8.98
CA LEU A 74 2.39 1.61 7.79
C LEU A 74 2.40 2.60 6.62
N VAL A 75 1.28 3.28 6.36
CA VAL A 75 1.18 4.29 5.29
C VAL A 75 2.22 5.38 5.48
N SER A 76 2.35 5.92 6.69
CA SER A 76 3.36 6.92 7.01
C SER A 76 4.77 6.40 6.79
N LEU A 77 5.10 5.21 7.30
CA LEU A 77 6.41 4.60 7.11
C LEU A 77 6.75 4.37 5.63
N VAL A 78 5.81 3.87 4.84
CA VAL A 78 6.02 3.64 3.41
C VAL A 78 6.14 4.96 2.65
N ASN A 79 5.37 5.98 3.00
CA ASN A 79 5.45 7.30 2.36
C ASN A 79 6.79 8.00 2.59
N MET A 80 7.51 7.70 3.68
CA MET A 80 8.87 8.21 3.90
C MET A 80 9.84 7.78 2.79
N CYS A 81 9.55 6.70 2.04
CA CYS A 81 10.36 6.30 0.89
C CYS A 81 10.36 7.33 -0.25
N ARG A 82 9.39 8.27 -0.27
CA ARG A 82 9.36 9.37 -1.25
C ARG A 82 10.44 10.43 -1.03
N THR A 83 10.98 10.52 0.19
CA THR A 83 12.02 11.51 0.53
C THR A 83 13.34 10.85 0.93
N GLN A 84 13.40 9.52 0.90
CA GLN A 84 14.56 8.73 1.33
C GLN A 84 14.99 7.79 0.19
N ASP A 85 16.03 8.17 -0.55
CA ASP A 85 16.52 7.42 -1.72
C ASP A 85 17.40 6.20 -1.36
N LYS A 86 17.59 5.95 -0.06
CA LYS A 86 18.39 4.83 0.41
C LYS A 86 17.71 3.51 0.07
N VAL A 87 18.33 2.72 -0.81
CA VAL A 87 17.88 1.37 -1.20
C VAL A 87 17.54 0.50 0.01
N ALA A 88 18.29 0.60 1.10
CA ALA A 88 18.01 -0.13 2.34
C ALA A 88 16.64 0.20 2.95
N VAL A 89 16.20 1.46 2.90
CA VAL A 89 14.90 1.93 3.39
C VAL A 89 13.78 1.38 2.52
N HIS A 90 13.90 1.52 1.20
CA HIS A 90 12.94 0.94 0.24
C HIS A 90 12.83 -0.59 0.40
N ALA A 91 13.97 -1.27 0.56
CA ALA A 91 14.02 -2.70 0.75
C ALA A 91 13.37 -3.16 2.06
N MET A 92 13.37 -2.32 3.10
CA MET A 92 12.63 -2.57 4.35
C MET A 92 11.13 -2.32 4.14
N ALA A 93 10.74 -1.22 3.50
CA ALA A 93 9.33 -0.91 3.22
C ALA A 93 8.64 -2.02 2.43
N VAL A 94 9.29 -2.55 1.38
CA VAL A 94 8.79 -3.69 0.59
C VAL A 94 8.65 -4.94 1.48
N LYS A 95 9.70 -5.30 2.23
CA LYS A 95 9.73 -6.49 3.09
C LYS A 95 8.63 -6.45 4.16
N TYR A 96 8.59 -5.38 4.96
CA TYR A 96 7.66 -5.28 6.08
C TYR A 96 6.25 -4.95 5.62
N GLY A 97 6.09 -4.23 4.50
CA GLY A 97 4.79 -4.04 3.86
C GLY A 97 4.13 -5.35 3.44
N GLY A 98 4.88 -6.26 2.79
CA GLY A 98 4.38 -7.60 2.48
C GLY A 98 3.96 -8.38 3.73
N LYS A 99 4.81 -8.41 4.76
CA LYS A 99 4.52 -9.07 6.05
C LYS A 99 3.29 -8.49 6.75
N PHE A 100 3.14 -7.17 6.74
CA PHE A 100 1.99 -6.48 7.33
C PHE A 100 0.71 -6.91 6.62
N VAL A 101 0.70 -6.90 5.29
CA VAL A 101 -0.46 -7.32 4.50
C VAL A 101 -0.82 -8.77 4.78
N ASP A 102 0.16 -9.68 4.87
CA ASP A 102 -0.11 -11.08 5.24
C ASP A 102 -0.70 -11.24 6.64
N SER A 103 -0.27 -10.43 7.60
CA SER A 103 -0.85 -10.41 8.94
C SER A 103 -2.26 -9.82 8.94
N PHE A 104 -2.47 -8.73 8.21
CA PHE A 104 -3.77 -8.06 8.09
C PHE A 104 -4.81 -8.97 7.44
N LEU A 105 -4.41 -9.78 6.45
CA LEU A 105 -5.28 -10.76 5.81
C LEU A 105 -5.90 -11.78 6.80
N LYS A 106 -5.32 -11.95 7.99
CA LYS A 106 -5.87 -12.81 9.04
C LYS A 106 -7.06 -12.19 9.77
N VAL A 107 -7.27 -10.88 9.71
CA VAL A 107 -8.45 -10.22 10.30
C VAL A 107 -9.63 -10.17 9.32
N PHE A 108 -9.48 -10.67 8.10
CA PHE A 108 -10.44 -10.41 7.03
C PHE A 108 -11.81 -11.03 7.29
N ASP A 109 -11.86 -12.22 7.89
CA ASP A 109 -13.13 -12.87 8.25
C ASP A 109 -13.90 -12.03 9.31
N PHE A 110 -13.17 -11.38 10.24
CA PHE A 110 -13.77 -10.45 11.20
C PHE A 110 -14.33 -9.19 10.52
N LEU A 111 -13.59 -8.62 9.56
CA LEU A 111 -14.10 -7.50 8.76
C LEU A 111 -15.37 -7.88 8.01
N GLN A 112 -15.44 -9.10 7.48
CA GLN A 112 -16.63 -9.59 6.76
C GLN A 112 -17.84 -9.74 7.68
N ILE A 113 -17.66 -10.31 8.88
CA ILE A 113 -18.75 -10.47 9.86
C ILE A 113 -19.32 -9.12 10.30
N HIS A 114 -18.47 -8.12 10.49
CA HIS A 114 -18.87 -6.80 10.99
C HIS A 114 -19.16 -5.76 9.90
N PHE A 115 -19.10 -6.14 8.61
CA PHE A 115 -19.20 -5.20 7.50
C PHE A 115 -20.51 -4.43 7.46
N GLN A 116 -21.65 -5.09 7.72
CA GLN A 116 -22.97 -4.45 7.66
C GLN A 116 -23.13 -3.33 8.70
N MET A 117 -22.57 -3.50 9.89
CA MET A 117 -22.73 -2.56 11.01
C MET A 117 -21.67 -1.45 11.02
N HIS A 118 -20.48 -1.71 10.45
CA HIS A 118 -19.33 -0.80 10.52
C HIS A 118 -18.70 -0.55 9.13
N ASN A 119 -19.51 -0.52 8.09
CA ASN A 119 -19.07 -0.38 6.69
C ASN A 119 -18.12 0.81 6.49
N GLU A 120 -18.46 2.00 7.00
CA GLU A 120 -17.67 3.22 6.84
C GLU A 120 -16.24 3.06 7.41
N LEU A 121 -16.12 2.55 8.64
CA LEU A 121 -14.84 2.31 9.30
C LEU A 121 -14.00 1.28 8.54
N ILE A 122 -14.63 0.20 8.07
CA ILE A 122 -13.94 -0.88 7.34
C ILE A 122 -13.50 -0.40 5.97
N ILE A 123 -14.35 0.33 5.24
CA ILE A 123 -14.01 0.93 3.94
C ILE A 123 -12.85 1.90 4.12
N GLN A 124 -12.89 2.75 5.15
CA GLN A 124 -11.81 3.69 5.42
C GLN A 124 -10.50 2.96 5.75
N LEU A 125 -10.54 1.92 6.59
CA LEU A 125 -9.39 1.06 6.89
C LEU A 125 -8.77 0.45 5.62
N VAL A 126 -9.60 -0.11 4.74
CA VAL A 126 -9.14 -0.69 3.47
C VAL A 126 -8.54 0.38 2.56
N LYS A 127 -9.18 1.55 2.44
CA LYS A 127 -8.67 2.69 1.65
C LYS A 127 -7.31 3.18 2.15
N GLU A 128 -7.12 3.27 3.45
CA GLU A 128 -5.82 3.65 4.03
C GLU A 128 -4.74 2.62 3.68
N LEU A 129 -5.03 1.33 3.89
CA LEU A 129 -4.07 0.27 3.56
C LEU A 129 -3.74 0.23 2.05
N GLN A 130 -4.70 0.55 1.18
CA GLN A 130 -4.49 0.67 -0.26
C GLN A 130 -3.47 1.77 -0.63
N LYS A 131 -3.35 2.86 0.14
CA LYS A 131 -2.34 3.89 -0.11
C LYS A 131 -0.92 3.33 0.07
N ALA A 132 -0.71 2.51 1.10
CA ALA A 132 0.55 1.84 1.34
C ALA A 132 0.84 0.82 0.22
N THR A 133 -0.12 -0.02 -0.15
CA THR A 133 0.11 -1.06 -1.18
C THR A 133 0.44 -0.44 -2.54
N ARG A 134 -0.22 0.65 -2.94
CA ARG A 134 0.11 1.38 -4.18
C ARG A 134 1.54 1.92 -4.17
N THR A 135 1.97 2.51 -3.06
CA THR A 135 3.33 3.04 -2.94
C THR A 135 4.37 1.92 -2.99
N ILE A 136 4.11 0.78 -2.34
CA ILE A 136 5.02 -0.37 -2.40
C ILE A 136 5.05 -0.99 -3.82
N GLN A 137 3.93 -1.01 -4.55
CA GLN A 137 3.91 -1.44 -5.95
C GLN A 137 4.82 -0.58 -6.82
N THR A 138 4.75 0.75 -6.65
CA THR A 138 5.68 1.68 -7.31
C THR A 138 7.14 1.37 -6.95
N LEU A 139 7.46 1.19 -5.66
CA LEU A 139 8.81 0.79 -5.22
C LEU A 139 9.29 -0.50 -5.89
N CYS A 140 8.40 -1.49 -6.05
CA CYS A 140 8.75 -2.76 -6.70
C CYS A 140 9.04 -2.56 -8.20
N SER A 141 8.24 -1.75 -8.90
CA SER A 141 8.43 -1.45 -10.31
C SER A 141 9.75 -0.72 -10.56
N GLU A 142 10.05 0.32 -9.79
CA GLU A 142 11.31 1.07 -9.89
C GLU A 142 12.51 0.19 -9.57
N ALA A 143 12.46 -0.59 -8.48
CA ALA A 143 13.53 -1.49 -8.11
C ALA A 143 13.83 -2.54 -9.18
N LYS A 144 12.79 -3.04 -9.87
CA LYS A 144 12.94 -3.95 -11.00
C LYS A 144 13.64 -3.26 -12.16
N GLY A 145 13.22 -2.05 -12.52
CA GLY A 145 13.84 -1.25 -13.60
C GLY A 145 15.30 -0.89 -13.32
N LEU A 146 15.61 -0.52 -12.07
CA LEU A 146 16.95 -0.16 -11.61
C LEU A 146 17.83 -1.37 -11.24
N LYS A 147 17.36 -2.61 -11.45
CA LYS A 147 18.07 -3.86 -11.15
C LYS A 147 18.56 -3.94 -9.68
N GLN A 148 17.80 -3.38 -8.74
CA GLN A 148 18.14 -3.36 -7.31
C GLN A 148 17.85 -4.73 -6.66
N THR A 149 18.80 -5.67 -6.77
CA THR A 149 18.66 -7.08 -6.35
C THR A 149 18.16 -7.29 -4.91
N VAL A 150 18.58 -6.43 -3.97
CA VAL A 150 18.18 -6.45 -2.55
C VAL A 150 16.67 -6.23 -2.36
N ILE A 151 16.02 -5.53 -3.30
CA ILE A 151 14.58 -5.32 -3.33
C ILE A 151 13.93 -6.36 -4.23
N THR A 152 14.48 -6.62 -5.42
CA THR A 152 13.95 -7.57 -6.41
C THR A 152 13.72 -8.96 -5.82
N SER A 153 14.61 -9.43 -4.94
CA SER A 153 14.46 -10.70 -4.22
C SER A 153 13.21 -10.80 -3.33
N LYS A 154 12.63 -9.66 -2.90
CA LYS A 154 11.43 -9.60 -2.04
C LYS A 154 10.13 -9.43 -2.82
N ILE A 155 10.21 -8.97 -4.07
CA ILE A 155 9.06 -8.64 -4.91
C ILE A 155 8.08 -9.83 -5.04
N PRO A 156 8.50 -11.07 -5.34
CA PRO A 156 7.56 -12.17 -5.57
C PRO A 156 6.63 -12.43 -4.36
N SER A 157 7.21 -12.47 -3.16
CA SER A 157 6.43 -12.64 -1.93
C SER A 157 5.49 -11.47 -1.66
N THR A 158 5.98 -10.24 -1.84
CA THR A 158 5.23 -9.02 -1.54
C THR A 158 4.06 -8.83 -2.51
N LYS A 159 4.28 -9.07 -3.81
CA LYS A 159 3.26 -8.99 -4.85
C LYS A 159 2.13 -10.00 -4.57
N ARG A 160 2.48 -11.24 -4.20
CA ARG A 160 1.50 -12.26 -3.81
C ARG A 160 0.61 -11.78 -2.65
N SER A 161 1.19 -11.20 -1.60
CA SER A 161 0.41 -10.70 -0.45
C SER A 161 -0.57 -9.59 -0.87
N MET A 162 -0.15 -8.69 -1.77
CA MET A 162 -1.02 -7.62 -2.29
C MET A 162 -2.14 -8.13 -3.19
N GLU A 163 -1.88 -9.10 -4.06
CA GLU A 163 -2.90 -9.72 -4.90
C GLU A 163 -3.96 -10.40 -4.06
N ARG A 164 -3.55 -11.15 -3.03
CA ARG A 164 -4.46 -11.75 -2.05
C ARG A 164 -5.31 -10.70 -1.34
N PHE A 165 -4.71 -9.57 -0.96
CA PHE A 165 -5.43 -8.44 -0.36
C PHE A 165 -6.47 -7.88 -1.32
N LEU A 166 -6.12 -7.60 -2.57
CA LEU A 166 -7.06 -7.10 -3.57
C LEU A 166 -8.22 -8.09 -3.80
N PHE A 167 -7.92 -9.38 -3.89
CA PHE A 167 -8.95 -10.41 -4.05
C PHE A 167 -9.91 -10.45 -2.87
N ARG A 168 -9.38 -10.41 -1.64
CA ARG A 168 -10.20 -10.38 -0.42
C ARG A 168 -11.06 -9.12 -0.35
N VAL A 169 -10.51 -7.94 -0.67
CA VAL A 169 -11.26 -6.67 -0.73
C VAL A 169 -12.39 -6.74 -1.75
N LYS A 170 -12.15 -7.29 -2.94
CA LYS A 170 -13.21 -7.50 -3.95
C LYS A 170 -14.32 -8.38 -3.37
N ALA A 171 -13.97 -9.51 -2.76
CA ALA A 171 -14.95 -10.41 -2.16
C ALA A 171 -15.80 -9.72 -1.07
N LEU A 172 -15.17 -8.93 -0.19
CA LEU A 172 -15.87 -8.18 0.86
C LEU A 172 -16.94 -7.23 0.29
N LEU A 173 -16.57 -6.47 -0.74
CA LEU A 173 -17.47 -5.49 -1.36
C LEU A 173 -18.59 -6.14 -2.17
N HIS A 174 -18.34 -7.29 -2.81
CA HIS A 174 -19.36 -8.04 -3.55
C HIS A 174 -20.43 -8.68 -2.66
N THR A 175 -20.10 -8.98 -1.40
CA THR A 175 -21.04 -9.61 -0.46
C THR A 175 -21.99 -8.62 0.24
N SER A 176 -21.95 -7.33 -0.10
CA SER A 176 -22.77 -6.29 0.54
C SER A 176 -23.95 -5.86 -0.33
N PRO A 177 -25.14 -5.56 0.24
CA PRO A 177 -26.26 -4.98 -0.50
C PRO A 177 -25.86 -3.61 -1.09
N SER A 178 -25.67 -3.59 -2.41
CA SER A 178 -25.83 -2.50 -3.40
C SER A 178 -25.38 -1.05 -3.18
N GLU A 179 -24.89 -0.59 -2.03
CA GLU A 179 -24.56 0.84 -1.84
C GLU A 179 -23.06 1.19 -1.74
N CYS A 180 -22.16 0.19 -1.72
CA CYS A 180 -20.73 0.46 -1.67
C CYS A 180 -20.12 0.52 -3.07
N THR A 181 -20.09 1.70 -3.68
CA THR A 181 -19.49 1.92 -5.02
C THR A 181 -18.04 1.45 -5.03
N PHE A 182 -17.76 0.45 -5.86
CA PHE A 182 -16.47 -0.20 -6.02
C PHE A 182 -15.38 0.78 -6.52
N TRP A 183 -14.49 1.22 -5.62
CA TRP A 183 -13.42 2.19 -5.90
C TRP A 183 -12.07 1.52 -6.20
N MET A 184 -12.02 0.60 -7.17
CA MET A 184 -10.75 -0.04 -7.58
C MET A 184 -10.30 0.51 -8.94
N GLY A 185 -9.68 1.69 -8.94
CA GLY A 185 -9.13 2.27 -10.18
C GLY A 185 -7.89 1.52 -10.67
N ASN A 186 -7.75 1.40 -12.00
CA ASN A 186 -6.59 0.83 -12.69
C ASN A 186 -5.30 1.56 -12.30
N LEU A 187 -4.22 0.80 -12.07
CA LEU A 187 -2.91 1.37 -11.75
C LEU A 187 -2.24 1.85 -13.04
N LYS A 188 -2.10 3.17 -13.22
CA LYS A 188 -1.21 3.74 -14.24
C LYS A 188 0.24 3.65 -13.76
N HIS A 189 1.18 3.35 -14.66
CA HIS A 189 2.61 3.30 -14.32
C HIS A 189 3.08 4.71 -13.95
N LYS A 190 3.45 4.89 -12.68
CA LYS A 190 3.94 6.15 -12.11
C LYS A 190 5.17 5.88 -11.27
N ASP A 191 6.11 6.82 -11.29
CA ASP A 191 7.22 6.85 -10.34
C ASP A 191 6.72 7.28 -8.94
N LEU A 192 7.61 7.21 -7.93
CA LEU A 192 7.32 7.63 -6.56
C LEU A 192 6.96 9.12 -6.43
N MET A 193 7.36 9.92 -7.42
CA MET A 193 7.04 11.36 -7.51
C MET A 193 5.70 11.61 -8.21
N GLY A 194 5.03 10.56 -8.69
CA GLY A 194 3.72 10.61 -9.33
C GLY A 194 3.74 10.95 -10.82
N GLN A 195 4.93 11.07 -11.43
CA GLN A 195 5.10 11.29 -12.86
C GLN A 195 4.75 10.00 -13.63
N VAL A 196 4.07 10.14 -14.76
CA VAL A 196 3.71 8.99 -15.60
C VAL A 196 4.95 8.49 -16.31
N VAL A 197 5.30 7.23 -16.11
CA VAL A 197 6.45 6.60 -16.76
C VAL A 197 5.92 5.66 -17.84
N SER A 198 6.50 5.68 -19.04
CA SER A 198 6.15 4.71 -20.07
C SER A 198 6.50 3.31 -19.60
N SER A 199 5.53 2.39 -19.65
CA SER A 199 5.72 0.98 -19.30
C SER A 199 6.82 0.29 -20.12
N GLN A 200 7.24 0.88 -21.25
CA GLN A 200 8.26 0.37 -22.17
C GLN A 200 9.64 1.02 -21.99
N ALA A 201 9.79 2.09 -21.20
CA ALA A 201 11.03 2.85 -21.10
C ALA A 201 12.19 2.14 -20.35
N TYR A 202 11.94 0.97 -19.76
CA TYR A 202 12.98 0.19 -19.07
C TYR A 202 13.66 -0.87 -19.96
N MET A 203 13.28 -0.99 -21.24
CA MET A 203 13.79 -2.04 -22.14
C MET A 203 14.93 -1.60 -23.08
N ASP A 204 15.35 -0.33 -23.09
CA ASP A 204 16.26 0.15 -24.14
C ASP A 204 17.75 -0.17 -23.95
N HIS A 205 18.10 -1.04 -22.99
CA HIS A 205 19.45 -1.58 -22.85
C HIS A 205 19.42 -3.09 -22.58
N GLN A 206 18.96 -3.88 -23.55
CA GLN A 206 19.61 -5.13 -23.91
C GLN A 206 19.06 -5.70 -25.23
N ASN A 207 19.96 -5.79 -26.20
CA ASN A 207 19.81 -6.48 -27.47
C ASN A 207 19.60 -7.99 -27.25
N ASP A 208 18.78 -8.57 -28.13
CA ASP A 208 18.68 -9.99 -28.52
C ASP A 208 18.47 -11.03 -27.41
N ASN A 209 17.21 -11.44 -27.22
CA ASN A 209 16.78 -12.85 -27.29
C ASN A 209 15.24 -12.89 -27.28
N LEU A 210 14.68 -13.28 -28.43
CA LEU A 210 13.27 -13.54 -28.65
C LEU A 210 12.84 -14.77 -27.82
N ASP A 211 11.81 -14.60 -26.99
CA ASP A 211 10.85 -15.68 -26.76
C ASP A 211 9.45 -15.06 -26.63
N GLU A 212 8.63 -15.38 -27.63
CA GLU A 212 7.28 -14.86 -27.82
C GLU A 212 6.32 -15.52 -26.84
N ASN A 213 5.50 -14.73 -26.15
CA ASN A 213 4.21 -15.22 -25.67
C ASN A 213 3.15 -14.18 -26.05
N PRO A 214 2.14 -14.53 -26.87
CA PRO A 214 1.21 -13.54 -27.40
C PRO A 214 0.14 -13.17 -26.34
N GLU A 215 0.08 -11.88 -26.00
CA GLU A 215 -1.07 -11.30 -25.30
C GLU A 215 -2.21 -11.05 -26.32
N GLU A 216 -3.41 -11.54 -25.99
CA GLU A 216 -4.64 -11.35 -26.78
C GLU A 216 -5.09 -9.87 -26.84
N PRO A 217 -5.71 -9.41 -27.96
CA PRO A 217 -6.06 -8.01 -28.15
C PRO A 217 -7.34 -7.60 -27.41
N ILE A 218 -7.32 -6.38 -26.88
CA ILE A 218 -8.41 -5.71 -26.18
C ILE A 218 -9.35 -5.09 -27.22
N ALA A 219 -10.64 -5.43 -27.17
CA ALA A 219 -11.69 -4.73 -27.91
C ALA A 219 -12.11 -3.46 -27.14
N GLU A 220 -11.90 -2.30 -27.76
CA GLU A 220 -12.48 -1.03 -27.36
C GLU A 220 -13.92 -0.95 -27.89
N ASP A 221 -14.90 -0.74 -27.01
CA ASP A 221 -16.23 -0.28 -27.43
C ASP A 221 -16.44 1.14 -26.90
N GLN A 222 -16.34 2.09 -27.83
CA GLN A 222 -16.75 3.48 -27.66
C GLN A 222 -18.21 3.58 -28.10
N SER A 223 -19.12 3.76 -27.14
CA SER A 223 -20.47 4.25 -27.40
C SER A 223 -20.60 5.66 -26.82
N THR A 224 -20.33 6.64 -27.67
CA THR A 224 -20.76 8.03 -27.50
C THR A 224 -22.20 8.13 -27.98
N GLY A 225 -23.15 8.30 -27.06
CA GLY A 225 -24.52 8.72 -27.37
C GLY A 225 -24.78 10.07 -26.73
N ASP A 226 -24.73 11.14 -27.53
CA ASP A 226 -25.35 12.42 -27.18
C ASP A 226 -26.41 12.77 -28.22
N ALA A 227 -27.43 13.45 -27.74
CA ALA A 227 -28.82 13.46 -28.18
C ALA A 227 -29.14 14.31 -29.42
N SER A 228 -30.28 14.02 -30.06
CA SER A 228 -31.28 15.04 -30.43
C SER A 228 -32.59 14.39 -30.91
N GLU A 229 -33.67 15.12 -30.67
CA GLU A 229 -35.10 14.77 -30.63
C GLU A 229 -35.82 14.65 -31.99
N GLU A 230 -37.10 14.28 -31.86
CA GLU A 230 -38.28 14.69 -32.65
C GLU A 230 -38.84 13.79 -33.78
N ASP A 231 -39.94 13.12 -33.40
CA ASP A 231 -41.30 13.27 -33.97
C ASP A 231 -41.71 12.49 -35.25
N ARG A 232 -42.73 11.63 -35.07
CA ARG A 232 -43.98 11.48 -35.88
C ARG A 232 -44.45 10.04 -36.17
N GLU A 233 -45.73 9.86 -35.83
CA GLU A 233 -46.80 9.15 -36.56
C GLU A 233 -46.64 7.66 -36.89
N LEU A 234 -47.34 6.80 -36.13
CA LEU A 234 -48.63 6.16 -36.50
C LEU A 234 -49.07 5.15 -35.42
#